data_AF-W1XND7-F1
#
_entry.id   AF-W1XND7-F1
#
_cell.length_a   1.000
_cell.length_b   1.000
_cell.length_c   1.000
_cell.angle_alpha   90.00
_cell.angle_beta   90.00
_cell.angle_gamma   90.00
#
_symmetry.space_group_name_H-M   'P 1'
#
loop_
_entity.id
_entity.type
_entity.pdbx_description
1 polymer ?
#
loop_
_entity_poly.entity_id
_entity_poly.type
_entity_poly.pdbx_seq_one_letter_code
_entity_poly.pdbx_strand_id
1 'polypeptide(L)' 'VKAADTISAYMKCVNELKAGNDEFKEAHDSILAKLKALNMPEVDMFLETYMPALGKSLDELNYYEIK' A
#
# COMPACT_ATOMS: atom_id res chain seq x y z
N VAL A 1 0.17 5.23 16.15
CA VAL A 1 1.58 4.86 15.80
C VAL A 1 1.65 3.46 15.21
N LYS A 2 1.24 2.38 15.91
CA LYS A 2 1.35 0.98 15.41
C LYS A 2 0.76 0.71 14.02
N ALA A 3 -0.41 1.29 13.69
CA ALA A 3 -1.01 1.14 12.37
C ALA A 3 -0.18 1.81 11.26
N ALA A 4 0.36 3.01 11.52
CA ALA A 4 1.18 3.76 10.57
C ALA A 4 2.51 3.04 10.26
N ASP A 5 3.16 2.45 11.26
CA ASP A 5 4.38 1.66 11.04
C ASP A 5 4.10 0.43 10.17
N THR A 6 2.94 -0.22 10.39
CA THR A 6 2.50 -1.38 9.62
C THR A 6 2.15 -0.99 8.18
N ILE A 7 1.50 0.16 7.99
CA ILE A 7 1.24 0.74 6.65
C ILE A 7 2.57 1.03 5.93
N SER A 8 3.55 1.62 6.60
CA SER A 8 4.87 1.89 6.00
C SER A 8 5.56 0.60 5.52
N ALA A 9 5.49 -0.46 6.33
CA ALA A 9 6.00 -1.78 5.95
C ALA A 9 5.24 -2.35 4.73
N TYR A 10 3.92 -2.19 4.67
CA TYR A 10 3.11 -2.59 3.52
C TYR A 10 3.52 -1.82 2.25
N MET A 11 3.66 -0.50 2.34
CA MET A 11 4.09 0.37 1.23
C MET A 11 5.44 -0.06 0.65
N LYS A 12 6.38 -0.44 1.52
CA LYS A 12 7.68 -1.00 1.09
C LYS A 12 7.47 -2.27 0.26
N CYS A 13 6.65 -3.21 0.73
CA CYS A 13 6.39 -4.45 0.00
C CYS A 13 5.75 -4.19 -1.37
N VAL A 14 4.81 -3.24 -1.46
CA VAL A 14 4.20 -2.83 -2.73
C VAL A 14 5.26 -2.31 -3.71
N ASN A 15 6.20 -1.49 -3.25
CA ASN A 15 7.28 -0.96 -4.09
C ASN A 15 8.24 -2.05 -4.56
N GLU A 16 8.62 -2.98 -3.68
CA GLU A 16 9.49 -4.11 -4.03
C GLU A 16 8.82 -5.02 -5.07
N LEU A 17 7.54 -5.35 -4.89
CA LEU A 17 6.79 -6.12 -5.88
C LEU A 17 6.69 -5.39 -7.22
N LYS A 18 6.48 -4.07 -7.22
CA LYS A 18 6.51 -3.25 -8.44
C LYS A 18 7.88 -3.26 -9.11
N ALA A 19 8.96 -3.31 -8.34
CA ALA A 19 10.33 -3.43 -8.85
C ALA A 19 10.66 -4.84 -9.37
N GLY A 20 9.73 -5.79 -9.30
CA GLY A 20 9.91 -7.17 -9.73
C GLY A 20 10.55 -8.08 -8.67
N ASN A 21 10.59 -7.64 -7.41
CA ASN A 21 11.13 -8.42 -6.31
C ASN A 21 10.03 -9.25 -5.62
N ASP A 22 9.81 -10.45 -6.14
CA ASP A 22 8.77 -11.37 -5.64
C ASP A 22 9.05 -11.95 -4.25
N GLU A 23 10.25 -11.77 -3.67
CA GLU A 23 10.57 -12.20 -2.29
C GLU A 23 9.66 -11.52 -1.26
N PHE A 24 9.11 -10.36 -1.60
CA PHE A 24 8.22 -9.59 -0.73
C PHE A 24 6.76 -10.00 -0.80
N LYS A 25 6.39 -10.98 -1.65
CA LYS A 25 4.99 -11.36 -1.86
C LYS A 25 4.32 -11.91 -0.60
N GLU A 26 5.00 -12.82 0.10
CA GLU A 26 4.48 -13.39 1.36
C GLU A 26 4.35 -12.31 2.45
N ALA A 27 5.34 -11.42 2.55
CA ALA A 27 5.32 -10.30 3.48
C ALA A 27 4.17 -9.33 3.18
N HIS A 28 3.96 -8.99 1.90
CA HIS A 28 2.85 -8.16 1.43
C HIS A 28 1.51 -8.72 1.91
N ASP A 29 1.23 -10.00 1.64
CA ASP A 29 -0.06 -10.63 1.95
C ASP A 29 -0.28 -10.75 3.46
N SER A 30 0.78 -11.10 4.21
CA SER A 30 0.74 -11.18 5.67
C SER A 30 0.46 -9.81 6.32
N ILE A 31 1.12 -8.76 5.85
CA ILE A 31 0.94 -7.40 6.38
C ILE A 31 -0.45 -6.87 6.00
N LEU A 32 -0.92 -7.11 4.77
CA LEU A 32 -2.26 -6.71 4.35
C LEU A 32 -3.34 -7.35 5.23
N ALA A 33 -3.20 -8.64 5.54
CA ALA A 33 -4.11 -9.35 6.45
C ALA A 33 -4.09 -8.72 7.85
N LYS A 34 -2.91 -8.38 8.38
CA LYS A 34 -2.78 -7.68 9.67
C LYS A 34 -3.46 -6.32 9.66
N LEU A 35 -3.30 -5.53 8.60
CA LEU A 35 -3.93 -4.22 8.48
C LEU A 35 -5.46 -4.33 8.46
N LYS A 36 -6.02 -5.25 7.67
CA LYS A 36 -7.48 -5.50 7.63
C LYS A 36 -8.02 -5.99 8.98
N ALA A 37 -7.24 -6.78 9.71
CA ALA A 37 -7.61 -7.26 11.04
C ALA A 37 -7.64 -6.16 12.12
N LEU A 38 -7.08 -4.97 11.85
CA LEU A 38 -7.21 -3.83 12.77
C LEU A 38 -8.65 -3.31 12.86
N ASN A 39 -9.50 -3.59 11.86
CA ASN A 39 -10.89 -3.10 11.77
C ASN A 39 -10.99 -1.60 12.03
N MET A 40 -10.10 -0.82 11.41
CA MET A 40 -10.04 0.63 11.56
C MET A 40 -10.43 1.31 10.25
N PRO A 41 -11.50 2.12 10.24
CA PRO A 41 -11.98 2.76 9.01
C PRO A 41 -10.94 3.69 8.38
N GLU A 42 -10.04 4.29 9.17
CA GLU A 42 -8.97 5.14 8.67
C GLU A 42 -7.89 4.33 7.93
N VAL A 43 -7.65 3.09 8.35
CA VAL A 43 -6.71 2.18 7.68
C VAL A 43 -7.30 1.71 6.36
N ASP A 44 -8.58 1.31 6.37
CA ASP A 44 -9.27 0.88 5.16
C ASP A 44 -9.35 2.01 4.13
N MET A 45 -9.74 3.22 4.57
CA MET A 45 -9.73 4.41 3.71
C MET A 45 -8.34 4.68 3.13
N PHE A 46 -7.28 4.53 3.93
CA PHE A 46 -5.93 4.77 3.44
C PHE A 46 -5.51 3.73 2.39
N LEU A 47 -5.82 2.46 2.64
CA LEU A 47 -5.54 1.35 1.71
C LEU A 47 -6.30 1.53 0.39
N GLU A 48 -7.56 1.93 0.44
CA GLU A 48 -8.40 2.11 -0.76
C GLU A 48 -8.04 3.38 -1.53
N THR A 49 -7.74 4.48 -0.83
CA THR A 49 -7.56 5.80 -1.46
C THR A 49 -6.13 6.02 -1.94
N TYR A 50 -5.12 5.69 -1.13
CA TYR A 50 -3.73 6.07 -1.38
C TYR A 50 -2.86 4.95 -1.96
N MET A 51 -3.14 3.68 -1.66
CA MET A 51 -2.30 2.57 -2.18
C MET A 51 -2.34 2.38 -3.69
N PRO A 52 -3.46 2.59 -4.41
CA PRO A 52 -3.45 2.54 -5.87
C PRO A 52 -2.52 3.58 -6.51
N ALA A 53 -2.31 4.71 -5.84
CA ALA A 53 -1.43 5.78 -6.31
C ALA A 53 0.05 5.47 -6.06
N LEU A 54 0.37 4.69 -5.03
CA LEU A 54 1.76 4.31 -4.71
C LEU A 54 2.45 3.55 -5.85
N GLY A 55 1.67 2.77 -6.60
CA GLY A 55 2.14 2.02 -7.76
C GLY A 55 2.34 2.85 -9.02
N LYS A 56 2.12 4.17 -9.01
CA LYS A 56 2.21 5.04 -10.20
C LYS A 56 3.53 5.79 -10.27
N SER A 57 3.95 6.13 -11.48
CA SER A 57 4.98 7.13 -11.75
C SER A 57 4.44 8.56 -11.55
N LEU A 58 5.34 9.54 -11.47
CA LEU A 58 4.95 10.96 -11.34
C LEU A 58 4.06 11.42 -12.50
N ASP A 59 4.35 10.97 -13.73
CA ASP A 59 3.52 11.27 -14.89
C ASP A 59 2.11 10.67 -14.74
N GLU A 60 2.00 9.41 -14.33
CA GLU A 60 0.72 8.74 -14.10
C GLU A 60 -0.10 9.36 -12.95
N LEU A 61 0.56 9.99 -11.97
CA LEU A 61 -0.11 10.74 -10.90
C LEU A 61 -0.68 12.07 -11.40
N ASN A 62 0.05 12.81 -12.24
CA ASN A 62 -0.41 14.08 -12.81
C ASN A 62 -1.69 13.93 -13.65
N TYR A 63 -1.91 12.76 -14.27
CA TYR A 63 -3.15 12.48 -15.00
C TYR A 63 -4.27 11.88 -14.13
N TYR A 64 -3.97 11.43 -12.91
CA TYR A 64 -4.92 10.74 -12.04
C TYR A 64 -5.99 11.68 -11.45
N GLU A 65 -5.67 12.97 -11.32
CA GLU A 65 -6.58 14.01 -10.82
C GLU A 65 -7.54 14.58 -11.89
N ILE A 66 -7.47 14.11 -13.14
CA ILE A 66 -8.30 14.59 -14.27
C ILE A 66 -9.56 13.73 -14.46
N LYS A 67 -10.04 13.02 -13.43
CA LYS A 67 -11.29 12.23 -13.48
C LYS A 67 -12.29 12.65 -12.43
#